data_AF-A0A0D0AMK9-F1
#
_entry.id   AF-A0A0D0AMK9-F1
#
_cell.length_a   1.000
_cell.length_b   1.000
_cell.length_c   1.000
_cell.angle_alpha   90.00
_cell.angle_beta   90.00
_cell.angle_gamma   90.00
#
_symmetry.space_group_name_H-M   'P 1'
#
loop_
_entity.id
_entity.type
_entity.pdbx_description
1 polymer ?
#
loop_
_entity_poly.entity_id
_entity_poly.type
_entity_poly.pdbx_seq_one_letter_code
_entity_poly.pdbx_strand_id
1 'polypeptide(L)' 'IQKKANIVQSNMSPRGNQSAICRLPTEILSRIFMFCLPQDQHLLPKPGLAPVLLTTICRRWRKVAVGFPKLWCMLQL' A
#
# COMPACT_ATOMS: atom_id res chain seq x y z
N ILE A 1 7.87 -31.95 16.15
CA ILE A 1 7.96 -31.03 14.98
C ILE A 1 7.53 -29.63 15.46
N GLN A 2 8.46 -28.86 16.06
CA GLN A 2 8.21 -27.47 16.45
C GLN A 2 8.76 -26.56 15.34
N LYS A 3 7.89 -25.97 14.52
CA LYS A 3 8.28 -24.85 13.66
C LYS A 3 8.48 -23.62 14.54
N LYS A 4 9.72 -23.36 14.92
CA LYS A 4 10.13 -22.08 15.50
C LYS A 4 10.00 -21.01 14.41
N ALA A 5 8.94 -20.22 14.47
CA ALA A 5 8.88 -18.96 13.72
C ALA A 5 9.88 -18.01 14.39
N ASN A 6 11.05 -17.87 13.78
CA ASN A 6 12.04 -16.85 14.15
C ASN A 6 11.41 -15.47 13.87
N ILE A 7 10.75 -14.91 14.88
CA ILE A 7 10.32 -13.53 14.86
C ILE A 7 11.59 -12.69 14.95
N VAL A 8 12.07 -12.24 13.79
CA VAL A 8 13.12 -11.22 13.71
C VAL A 8 12.69 -10.06 14.59
N GLN A 9 13.43 -9.85 15.69
CA GLN A 9 13.23 -8.76 16.62
C GLN A 9 13.39 -7.44 15.86
N SER A 10 12.26 -6.82 15.53
CA SER A 10 12.25 -5.48 14.95
C SER A 10 12.36 -4.49 16.10
N ASN A 11 13.57 -3.99 16.29
CA ASN A 11 13.92 -2.83 17.10
C ASN A 11 12.78 -1.79 17.17
N MET A 12 12.21 -1.64 18.36
CA MET A 12 11.16 -0.67 18.65
C MET A 12 11.67 0.75 18.39
N SER A 13 11.14 1.38 17.34
CA SER A 13 11.26 2.83 17.13
C SER A 13 10.23 3.56 18.00
N PRO A 14 10.50 4.77 18.53
CA PRO A 14 9.75 5.38 19.63
C PRO A 14 8.41 6.02 19.21
N ARG A 15 7.86 5.69 18.04
CA ARG A 15 6.63 6.29 17.53
C ARG A 15 5.60 5.18 17.29
N GLY A 16 4.52 5.29 18.05
CA GLY A 16 3.58 4.23 18.40
C GLY A 16 3.10 3.34 17.26
N ASN A 17 2.86 2.08 17.61
CA ASN A 17 2.14 1.02 16.90
C ASN A 17 1.86 1.28 15.43
N GLN A 18 2.93 1.46 14.65
CA GLN A 18 2.81 1.51 13.21
C GLN A 18 2.52 0.07 12.75
N SER A 19 1.32 -0.17 12.22
CA SER A 19 0.93 -1.48 11.67
C SER A 19 2.05 -2.08 10.81
N ALA A 20 2.21 -3.41 10.81
CA ALA A 20 3.29 -4.09 10.07
C ALA A 20 3.38 -3.66 8.60
N ILE A 21 2.23 -3.39 7.99
CA ILE A 21 2.08 -2.84 6.64
C ILE A 21 2.82 -1.51 6.45
N CYS A 22 2.81 -0.64 7.47
CA CYS A 22 3.49 0.65 7.42
C CYS A 22 5.00 0.53 7.61
N ARG A 23 5.56 -0.66 7.84
CA ARG A 23 7.00 -0.92 7.89
C ARG A 23 7.54 -1.49 6.56
N LEU A 24 6.67 -1.88 5.64
CA LEU A 24 7.07 -2.43 4.34
C LEU A 24 7.84 -1.39 3.51
N PRO A 25 8.90 -1.79 2.78
CA PRO A 25 9.56 -0.93 1.79
C PRO A 25 8.57 -0.38 0.75
N THR A 26 8.89 0.77 0.18
CA THR A 26 8.03 1.44 -0.80
C THR A 26 7.78 0.57 -2.03
N GLU A 27 8.77 -0.21 -2.44
CA GLU A 27 8.73 -1.10 -3.61
C GLU A 27 7.72 -2.23 -3.41
N ILE A 28 7.70 -2.83 -2.22
CA ILE A 28 6.75 -3.88 -1.86
C ILE A 28 5.34 -3.29 -1.76
N LEU A 29 5.21 -2.12 -1.12
CA LEU A 29 3.91 -1.45 -1.00
C LEU A 29 3.35 -1.07 -2.38
N SER A 30 4.19 -0.55 -3.28
CA SER A 30 3.81 -0.20 -4.66
C SER A 30 3.37 -1.42 -5.46
N ARG A 31 4.01 -2.58 -5.24
CA ARG A 31 3.60 -3.85 -5.87
C ARG A 31 2.25 -4.33 -5.34
N ILE A 32 1.99 -4.21 -4.04
CA ILE A 32 0.67 -4.49 -3.46
C ILE A 32 -0.40 -3.59 -4.11
N PHE A 33 -0.11 -2.30 -4.26
CA PHE A 33 -1.05 -1.35 -4.87
C PHE A 33 -1.43 -1.72 -6.30
N MET A 34 -0.49 -2.25 -7.09
CA MET A 34 -0.76 -2.75 -8.44
C MET A 34 -1.74 -3.93 -8.45
N PHE A 35 -1.65 -4.84 -7.48
CA PHE A 35 -2.59 -5.95 -7.35
C PHE A 35 -3.98 -5.51 -6.87
N CYS A 36 -4.11 -4.32 -6.29
CA CYS A 36 -5.40 -3.77 -5.88
C CYS A 36 -6.13 -3.05 -7.02
N LEU A 37 -5.50 -2.87 -8.19
CA LEU A 37 -6.14 -2.21 -9.32
C LEU A 37 -7.24 -3.12 -9.89
N PRO A 38 -8.45 -2.57 -10.15
CA PRO A 38 -9.49 -3.28 -10.87
C PRO A 38 -8.98 -3.76 -12.23
N GLN A 39 -9.29 -5.01 -12.58
CA GLN A 39 -8.91 -5.61 -13.86
C GLN A 39 -9.80 -5.14 -15.03
N ASP A 40 -11.03 -4.71 -14.72
CA ASP A 40 -11.98 -4.15 -15.68
C ASP A 40 -11.71 -2.66 -15.95
N GLN A 41 -11.48 -2.34 -17.22
CA GLN A 41 -10.71 -1.21 -17.73
C GLN A 41 -11.39 0.17 -17.66
N HIS A 42 -12.26 0.42 -16.70
CA HIS A 42 -12.84 1.76 -16.50
C HIS A 42 -12.65 2.21 -15.07
N LEU A 43 -11.41 2.60 -14.74
CA LEU A 43 -11.08 3.24 -13.46
C LEU A 43 -11.63 4.67 -13.44
N LEU A 44 -12.95 4.80 -13.37
CA LEU A 44 -13.56 6.04 -12.94
C LEU A 44 -13.02 6.36 -11.53
N PRO A 45 -12.55 7.59 -11.27
CA PRO A 45 -12.08 7.99 -9.96
C PRO A 45 -13.23 7.94 -8.95
N LYS A 46 -13.39 6.78 -8.30
CA LYS A 46 -14.35 6.55 -7.23
C LYS A 46 -13.60 6.44 -5.92
N PRO A 47 -14.02 7.14 -4.85
CA PRO A 47 -13.33 7.12 -3.56
C PRO A 47 -13.25 5.72 -2.92
N GLY A 48 -14.12 4.78 -3.35
CA GLY A 48 -14.10 3.38 -2.91
C GLY A 48 -13.25 2.43 -3.76
N LEU A 49 -12.61 2.90 -4.83
CA LEU A 49 -11.81 2.06 -5.73
C LEU A 49 -10.34 2.51 -5.73
N ALA A 50 -9.43 1.55 -5.94
CA ALA A 50 -8.05 1.89 -6.25
C ALA A 50 -7.97 2.63 -7.60
N PRO A 51 -7.05 3.60 -7.75
CA PRO A 51 -6.00 3.97 -6.80
C PRO A 51 -6.45 4.95 -5.69
N VAL A 52 -7.64 5.56 -5.80
CA VAL A 52 -8.10 6.62 -4.88
C VAL A 52 -8.24 6.12 -3.44
N LEU A 53 -8.80 4.92 -3.23
CA LEU A 53 -8.92 4.29 -1.91
C LEU A 53 -7.58 4.18 -1.18
N LEU A 54 -6.48 3.91 -1.91
CA LEU A 54 -5.16 3.75 -1.31
C LEU A 54 -4.63 5.05 -0.70
N THR A 55 -5.13 6.20 -1.16
CA THR A 55 -4.74 7.53 -0.64
C THR A 55 -5.42 7.91 0.69
N THR A 56 -6.46 7.18 1.10
CA THR A 56 -7.27 7.52 2.28
C THR A 56 -6.89 6.73 3.54
N ILE A 57 -6.15 5.62 3.40
CA ILE A 57 -5.85 4.68 4.49
C ILE A 57 -4.91 5.28 5.56
N CYS A 58 -3.72 5.76 5.17
CA CYS A 58 -2.80 6.44 6.09
C CYS A 58 -1.85 7.40 5.36
N ARG A 59 -1.16 8.27 6.11
CA ARG A 59 -0.24 9.27 5.54
C ARG A 59 0.87 8.65 4.69
N ARG A 60 1.43 7.50 5.10
CA ARG A 60 2.48 6.78 4.34
C ARG A 60 1.94 6.24 3.03
N TRP A 61 0.78 5.59 3.07
CA TRP A 61 0.14 5.04 1.86
C TRP A 61 -0.21 6.13 0.87
N ARG A 62 -0.73 7.27 1.34
CA ARG A 62 -0.97 8.44 0.49
C ARG A 62 0.29 8.92 -0.21
N LYS A 63 1.40 9.08 0.52
CA LYS A 63 2.68 9.52 -0.06
C LYS A 63 3.15 8.56 -1.16
N VAL A 64 3.06 7.25 -0.92
CA VAL A 64 3.49 6.23 -1.89
C VAL A 64 2.55 6.17 -3.09
N ALA A 65 1.23 6.18 -2.88
CA ALA A 65 0.24 6.11 -3.95
C ALA A 65 0.33 7.34 -4.88
N VAL A 66 0.39 8.56 -4.32
CA VAL A 66 0.56 9.79 -5.11
C VAL A 66 1.91 9.82 -5.84
N GLY A 67 2.97 9.35 -5.19
CA GLY A 67 4.32 9.30 -5.78
C GLY A 67 4.55 8.15 -6.77
N PHE A 68 3.54 7.35 -7.10
CA PHE A 68 3.68 6.21 -8.00
C PHE A 68 2.80 6.38 -9.26
N PRO A 69 3.30 7.11 -10.29
CA PRO A 69 2.52 7.50 -11.48
C PRO A 69 1.83 6.35 -12.19
N LYS A 70 2.44 5.15 -12.20
CA LYS A 70 1.88 3.96 -12.85
C LYS A 70 0.49 3.57 -12.31
N LEU A 71 0.15 3.92 -11.07
CA LEU A 71 -1.20 3.68 -10.52
C LEU A 71 -2.27 4.57 -11.18
N TRP A 72 -1.86 5.74 -11.65
CA TRP A 72 -2.75 6.77 -12.19
C TRP A 72 -2.85 6.71 -13.71
N CYS A 73 -1.89 6.07 -14.40
CA CYS A 73 -1.93 5.88 -15.86
C CYS A 73 -3.18 5.11 -16.34
N MET A 74 -3.80 4.32 -15.47
CA MET A 74 -5.02 3.56 -15.78
C MET A 74 -6.31 4.35 -15.51
N LEU A 75 -6.20 5.55 -14.92
CA LEU A 75 -7.33 6.42 -14.65
C LEU A 75 -7.70 7.16 -15.96
N GLN A 76 -8.89 6.88 -16.49
CA GLN A 76 -9.45 7.67 -17.60
C GLN A 76 -10.25 8.84 -16.99
N LEU A 77 -9.88 10.06 -17.34
CA LEU A 77 -10.61 11.30 -17.02
C LEU A 77 -11.67 11.60 -18.07
#